data_AF-S8ESN8-F1
#
_entry.id   AF-S8ESN8-F1
#
_cell.length_a   1.000
_cell.length_b   1.000
_cell.length_c   1.000
_cell.angle_alpha   90.00
_cell.angle_beta   90.00
_cell.angle_gamma   90.00
#
_symmetry.space_group_name_H-M   'P 1'
#
loop_
_entity.id
_entity.type
_entity.pdbx_description
1 polymer ?
#
loop_
_entity_poly.entity_id
_entity_poly.type
_entity_poly.pdbx_seq_one_letter_code
_entity_poly.pdbx_strand_id
1 'polypeptide(L)' 'LKDEDIPHRTKMTALIREAFEAQREELKKELSRALGRISFTADIWDCKKRQAFLAITGHWV' A
#
# COMPACT_ATOMS: atom_id res chain seq x y z
N LEU A 1 -22.95 -19.15 -4.02
CA LEU A 1 -22.75 -17.70 -3.87
C LEU A 1 -24.02 -17.02 -4.32
N LYS A 2 -24.70 -16.36 -3.40
CA LYS A 2 -25.84 -15.47 -3.63
C LYS A 2 -25.32 -14.05 -3.84
N ASP A 3 -26.13 -13.18 -4.42
CA ASP A 3 -25.76 -11.78 -4.65
C ASP A 3 -25.36 -11.06 -3.34
N GLU A 4 -26.02 -11.41 -2.24
CA GLU A 4 -25.72 -10.95 -0.88
C GLU A 4 -24.31 -11.32 -0.38
N ASP A 5 -23.71 -12.37 -0.95
CA ASP A 5 -22.34 -12.81 -0.60
C ASP A 5 -21.27 -11.94 -1.30
N ILE A 6 -21.64 -11.14 -2.31
CA ILE A 6 -20.72 -10.32 -3.08
C ILE A 6 -20.64 -8.93 -2.45
N PRO A 7 -19.47 -8.50 -1.94
CA PRO A 7 -19.36 -7.20 -1.30
C PRO A 7 -19.57 -6.08 -2.31
N HIS A 8 -20.50 -5.18 -2.04
CA HIS A 8 -20.65 -3.95 -2.81
C HIS A 8 -19.36 -3.11 -2.74
N ARG A 9 -19.13 -2.23 -3.73
CA ARG A 9 -17.93 -1.38 -3.84
C ARG A 9 -17.56 -0.70 -2.52
N THR A 10 -18.53 -0.13 -1.80
CA THR A 10 -18.31 0.53 -0.51
C THR A 10 -17.76 -0.42 0.54
N LYS A 11 -18.31 -1.63 0.62
CA LYS A 11 -17.83 -2.68 1.54
C LYS A 11 -16.44 -3.15 1.13
N MET A 12 -16.18 -3.32 -0.16
CA MET A 12 -14.85 -3.69 -0.67
C MET A 12 -13.79 -2.63 -0.33
N THR A 13 -14.09 -1.35 -0.53
CA THR A 13 -13.19 -0.26 -0.14
C THR A 13 -12.92 -0.23 1.37
N ALA A 14 -13.92 -0.50 2.20
CA ALA A 14 -13.74 -0.60 3.65
C ALA A 14 -12.81 -1.77 4.01
N LEU A 15 -13.03 -2.95 3.43
CA LEU A 15 -12.19 -4.14 3.66
C LEU A 15 -10.74 -3.92 3.22
N ILE A 16 -10.51 -3.28 2.06
CA ILE A 16 -9.15 -2.95 1.59
C ILE A 16 -8.45 -2.01 2.56
N ARG A 17 -9.15 -0.98 3.07
CA ARG A 17 -8.58 -0.05 4.05
C ARG A 17 -8.24 -0.74 5.37
N GLU A 18 -9.13 -1.58 5.87
CA GLU A 18 -8.91 -2.34 7.10
C GLU A 18 -7.70 -3.26 6.97
N ALA A 19 -7.60 -4.01 5.86
CA ALA A 19 -6.46 -4.86 5.57
C ALA A 19 -5.16 -4.05 5.45
N PHE A 20 -5.21 -2.89 4.79
CA PHE A 20 -4.05 -2.01 4.66
C PHE A 20 -3.55 -1.53 6.02
N GLU A 21 -4.43 -1.03 6.90
CA GLU A 21 -4.01 -0.53 8.23
C GLU A 21 -3.41 -1.66 9.08
N ALA A 22 -4.01 -2.85 9.06
CA ALA A 22 -3.47 -4.01 9.76
C ALA A 22 -2.04 -4.35 9.29
N GLN A 23 -1.82 -4.40 7.98
CA GLN A 23 -0.49 -4.68 7.41
C GLN A 23 0.50 -3.54 7.68
N ARG A 24 0.03 -2.29 7.64
CA ARG A 24 0.86 -1.11 7.91
C ARG A 24 1.38 -1.09 9.35
N GLU A 25 0.55 -1.45 10.33
CA GLU A 25 0.99 -1.52 11.72
C GLU A 25 2.00 -2.65 11.95
N GLU A 26 1.88 -3.78 11.25
CA GLU A 26 2.89 -4.83 11.32
C GLU A 26 4.20 -4.40 10.65
N LEU A 27 4.13 -3.82 9.45
CA LEU A 27 5.28 -3.29 8.73
C LEU A 27 6.07 -2.27 9.56
N LYS A 28 5.41 -1.39 10.31
CA LYS A 28 6.09 -0.44 11.21
C LYS A 28 6.96 -1.15 12.25
N LYS A 29 6.48 -2.26 12.82
CA LYS A 29 7.24 -3.06 13.80
C LYS A 29 8.42 -3.77 13.14
N GLU A 30 8.30 -4.17 11.88
CA GLU A 30 9.40 -4.74 11.13
C GLU A 30 10.47 -3.69 10.83
N LEU A 31 10.06 -2.52 10.33
CA LEU A 31 10.97 -1.43 10.00
C LEU A 31 11.69 -0.87 11.24
N SER A 32 11.05 -0.86 12.41
CA SER A 32 11.71 -0.45 13.65
C SER A 32 12.85 -1.38 14.07
N ARG A 33 12.90 -2.62 13.55
CA ARG A 33 14.02 -3.55 13.75
C ARG A 33 15.14 -3.36 12.72
N ALA A 34 14.87 -2.70 11.60
CA ALA A 34 15.80 -2.48 10.50
C ALA A 34 16.35 -1.04 10.47
N LEU A 35 16.32 -0.30 11.59
CA LEU A 35 16.77 1.08 11.66
C LEU A 35 18.20 1.24 11.11
N GLY A 36 18.37 2.16 10.16
CA GLY A 36 19.65 2.39 9.47
C GLY A 36 19.97 1.44 8.31
N ARG A 37 19.12 0.45 8.04
CA ARG A 37 19.24 -0.52 6.93
C ARG A 37 18.03 -0.50 5.99
N ILE A 38 17.36 0.65 5.92
CA ILE A 38 16.21 0.87 5.04
C ILE A 38 16.67 1.77 3.89
N SER A 39 16.52 1.26 2.67
CA SER A 39 16.75 1.99 1.43
C SER A 39 15.42 2.24 0.73
N PHE A 40 15.30 3.36 0.03
CA PHE A 40 14.11 3.68 -0.75
C PHE A 40 14.48 3.86 -2.22
N THR A 41 13.63 3.34 -3.11
CA THR A 41 13.65 3.65 -4.53
C THR A 41 12.45 4.54 -4.85
N ALA A 42 12.69 5.55 -5.68
CA ALA A 42 11.64 6.44 -6.19
C ALA A 42 11.57 6.25 -7.70
N ASP A 43 10.43 5.76 -8.18
CA ASP A 43 10.12 5.71 -9.59
C ASP A 43 9.21 6.90 -9.92
N ILE A 44 9.64 7.73 -10.87
CA ILE A 44 8.98 8.97 -11.24
C ILE A 44 8.74 8.93 -12.75
N TRP A 45 7.48 9.08 -13.13
CA TRP A 45 7.08 9.11 -14.53
C TRP A 45 5.89 10.03 -14.72
N ASP A 46 5.69 10.48 -15.94
CA ASP A 46 4.47 11.15 -16.36
C ASP A 46 3.65 10.23 -17.28
N CYS A 47 2.45 10.68 -17.63
CA CYS A 47 1.62 10.00 -18.62
C CYS A 47 1.20 10.95 -19.73
N LYS A 48 0.68 10.40 -20.84
CA LYS A 48 0.19 11.18 -21.99
C LYS A 48 -0.88 12.22 -21.63
N LYS A 49 -1.53 12.10 -20.47
CA LYS A 49 -2.49 13.08 -19.94
C LYS A 49 -1.82 14.22 -19.16
N ARG A 50 -0.49 14.33 -19.18
CA ARG A 50 0.32 15.30 -18.42
C ARG A 50 0.11 15.19 -16.90
N GLN A 51 -0.05 13.97 -16.41
CA GLN A 51 -0.12 13.69 -14.99
C GLN A 51 1.18 13.05 -14.54
N ALA A 52 1.82 13.65 -13.55
CA ALA A 52 3.02 13.10 -12.91
C ALA A 52 2.63 12.10 -11.81
N PHE A 53 3.42 11.03 -11.70
CA PHE A 53 3.30 9.99 -10.68
C PHE A 53 4.64 9.81 -9.98
N LEU A 54 4.56 9.40 -8.71
CA LEU A 54 5.70 9.04 -7.88
C LEU A 54 5.33 7.74 -7.14
N ALA A 55 6.07 6.67 -7.37
CA ALA A 55 6.05 5.49 -6.54
C ALA A 55 7.28 5.45 -5.66
N ILE A 56 7.09 5.19 -4.36
CA ILE A 56 8.17 5.00 -3.40
C ILE A 56 8.11 3.56 -2.93
N THR A 57 9.22 2.82 -3.06
CA THR A 57 9.35 1.45 -2.57
C THR A 57 10.45 1.39 -1.52
N GLY A 58 10.14 0.85 -0.34
CA GLY A 58 11.12 0.60 0.71
C GLY A 58 11.72 -0.80 0.58
N HIS A 59 13.03 -0.92 0.81
CA HIS A 59 13.79 -2.16 0.88
C HIS A 59 14.52 -2.18 2.22
N TRP A 60 14.40 -3.25 3.00
CA TRP A 60 15.05 -3.39 4.30
C TRP A 60 15.59 -4.80 4.54
N VAL A 61 16.62 -4.92 5.38
CA VAL A 61 17.32 -6.17 5.75
C VAL A 61 17.60 -6.16 7.25
#